data_AF-A0AAD7H970-F1
#
_entry.id   AF-A0AAD7H970-F1
#
_cell.length_a   1.000
_cell.length_b   1.000
_cell.length_c   1.000
_cell.angle_alpha   90.00
_cell.angle_beta   90.00
_cell.angle_gamma   90.00
#
_symmetry.space_group_name_H-M   'P 1'
#
loop_
_entity.id
_entity.type
_entity.pdbx_description
1 polymer ?
#
loop_
_entity_poly.entity_id
_entity_poly.type
_entity_poly.pdbx_seq_one_letter_code
_entity_poly.pdbx_strand_id
1 'polypeptide(L)'
;ITDYTAQGRSRPKNPVDLTNCKDHRAYYVALSRATTADGTIILQDFNTTKLTCGMTGHLRQELRELEILDEITTLRVEGKLPVSVAGIYRRHLL
;
A
#
# COMPACT_ATOMS: atom_id res chain seq x y z
N ILE A 1 1.50 -19.08 9.94
CA ILE A 1 2.43 -18.01 9.53
C ILE A 1 1.87 -16.71 10.10
N THR A 2 2.71 -15.87 10.68
CA THR A 2 2.27 -14.52 11.11
C THR A 2 2.22 -13.61 9.89
N ASP A 3 1.51 -12.49 9.99
CA ASP A 3 1.51 -11.44 8.99
C ASP A 3 2.95 -10.98 8.65
N TYR A 4 3.78 -10.69 9.65
CA TYR A 4 5.18 -10.30 9.43
C TYR A 4 5.99 -11.33 8.63
N THR A 5 5.85 -12.62 8.96
CA THR A 5 6.60 -13.69 8.29
C THR A 5 6.02 -14.08 6.93
N ALA A 6 4.76 -13.73 6.68
CA ALA A 6 4.10 -13.93 5.39
C ALA A 6 4.51 -12.87 4.35
N GLN A 7 5.02 -11.72 4.77
CA GLN A 7 5.37 -10.62 3.86
C GLN A 7 6.26 -11.09 2.69
N GLY A 8 5.88 -10.69 1.48
CA GLY A 8 6.60 -11.04 0.24
C GLY A 8 6.36 -12.45 -0.29
N ARG A 9 5.53 -13.27 0.37
CA ARG A 9 5.19 -14.62 -0.11
C ARG A 9 3.91 -14.63 -0.94
N SER A 10 3.90 -15.45 -1.98
CA SER A 10 2.70 -15.72 -2.79
C SER A 10 2.19 -17.13 -2.52
N ARG A 11 0.87 -17.29 -2.39
CA ARG A 11 0.20 -18.54 -2.03
C ARG A 11 -0.99 -18.77 -2.96
N PRO A 12 -1.07 -19.91 -3.64
CA PRO A 12 -2.25 -20.29 -4.44
C PRO A 12 -3.51 -20.49 -3.58
N LYS A 13 -3.34 -21.05 -2.38
CA LYS A 13 -4.39 -21.18 -1.36
C LYS A 13 -3.96 -20.46 -0.10
N ASN A 14 -4.76 -19.50 0.34
CA ASN A 14 -4.46 -18.57 1.43
C ASN A 14 -5.61 -18.54 2.44
N PRO A 15 -5.72 -19.56 3.32
CA PRO A 15 -6.56 -19.45 4.50
C PRO A 15 -5.98 -18.40 5.44
N VAL A 16 -6.78 -17.41 5.80
CA VAL A 16 -6.41 -16.29 6.65
C VAL A 16 -7.39 -16.13 7.81
N ASP A 17 -6.83 -15.84 8.98
CA ASP A 17 -7.56 -15.40 10.16
C ASP A 17 -7.18 -13.94 10.43
N LEU A 18 -8.17 -13.06 10.42
CA LEU A 18 -8.01 -11.61 10.55
C LEU A 18 -8.38 -11.08 11.95
N THR A 19 -8.86 -11.96 12.84
CA THR A 19 -9.38 -11.58 14.16
C THR A 19 -8.31 -10.90 15.01
N ASN A 20 -7.10 -11.46 15.02
CA ASN A 20 -5.97 -10.97 15.81
C ASN A 20 -5.04 -9.99 15.06
N CYS A 21 -5.38 -9.62 13.82
CA CYS A 21 -4.59 -8.64 13.07
C CYS A 21 -4.72 -7.25 13.70
N LYS A 22 -3.59 -6.61 14.00
CA LYS A 22 -3.55 -5.38 14.79
C LYS A 22 -4.10 -4.17 14.04
N ASP A 23 -3.71 -4.00 12.79
CA ASP A 23 -3.98 -2.81 11.98
C ASP A 23 -4.28 -3.14 10.50
N HIS A 24 -4.51 -2.10 9.70
CA HIS A 24 -4.74 -2.22 8.26
C HIS A 24 -3.58 -2.89 7.50
N ARG A 25 -2.34 -2.71 7.98
CA ARG A 25 -1.16 -3.28 7.32
C ARG A 25 -1.15 -4.79 7.49
N ALA A 26 -1.48 -5.28 8.68
CA ALA A 26 -1.64 -6.70 8.93
C ALA A 26 -2.73 -7.33 8.03
N TYR A 27 -3.87 -6.65 7.87
CA TYR A 27 -4.94 -7.08 6.95
C TYR A 27 -4.44 -7.15 5.51
N TYR A 28 -3.81 -6.06 5.04
CA TYR A 28 -3.24 -6.01 3.70
C TYR A 28 -2.21 -7.13 3.48
N VAL A 29 -1.29 -7.32 4.43
CA VAL A 29 -0.24 -8.34 4.35
C VAL A 29 -0.81 -9.75 4.38
N ALA A 30 -1.85 -10.03 5.15
CA ALA A 30 -2.49 -11.34 5.17
C ALA A 30 -3.22 -11.65 3.85
N LEU A 31 -4.00 -10.68 3.33
CA LEU A 31 -4.82 -10.86 2.14
C LEU A 31 -3.98 -10.87 0.84
N SER A 32 -2.99 -10.00 0.73
CA SER A 32 -2.12 -9.86 -0.46
C SER A 32 -1.16 -11.04 -0.69
N ARG A 33 -1.28 -12.13 0.07
CA ARG A 33 -0.56 -13.39 -0.20
C ARG A 33 -1.32 -14.28 -1.16
N ALA A 34 -2.63 -14.13 -1.25
CA ALA A 34 -3.41 -14.87 -2.24
C ALA A 34 -3.07 -14.38 -3.65
N THR A 35 -2.94 -15.33 -4.57
CA THR A 35 -2.72 -15.02 -6.00
C THR A 35 -4.03 -14.75 -6.75
N THR A 36 -5.15 -15.24 -6.21
CA THR A 36 -6.49 -15.12 -6.80
C THR A 36 -7.53 -14.93 -5.69
N ALA A 37 -8.69 -14.38 -6.04
CA ALA A 37 -9.83 -14.27 -5.11
C ALA A 37 -10.29 -15.65 -4.64
N ASP A 38 -10.43 -16.61 -5.55
CA ASP A 38 -10.82 -18.01 -5.24
C ASP A 38 -9.84 -18.71 -4.29
N GLY A 39 -8.56 -18.33 -4.36
CA GLY A 39 -7.53 -18.81 -3.46
C GLY A 39 -7.61 -18.21 -2.05
N THR A 40 -8.40 -17.17 -1.83
CA THR A 40 -8.52 -16.47 -0.55
C THR A 40 -9.65 -17.07 0.28
N ILE A 41 -9.32 -17.64 1.44
CA ILE A 41 -10.30 -18.23 2.35
C ILE A 41 -10.23 -17.46 3.66
N ILE A 42 -11.30 -16.77 4.03
CA ILE A 42 -11.39 -16.03 5.29
C ILE A 42 -12.08 -16.94 6.31
N LEU A 43 -11.38 -17.28 7.40
CA LEU A 43 -11.84 -18.30 8.35
C LEU A 43 -12.93 -17.78 9.31
N GLN A 44 -12.95 -16.48 9.60
CA GLN A 44 -13.83 -15.85 10.59
C GLN A 44 -14.23 -14.44 10.17
N ASP A 45 -15.21 -13.87 10.84
CA ASP A 45 -15.54 -12.45 10.69
C ASP A 45 -14.34 -11.55 11.01
N PHE A 46 -14.33 -10.37 10.40
CA PHE A 46 -13.25 -9.42 10.53
C PHE A 46 -13.77 -8.00 10.73
N ASN A 47 -12.94 -7.14 11.31
CA ASN A 47 -13.33 -5.76 11.58
C ASN A 47 -13.13 -4.91 10.32
N THR A 48 -14.24 -4.54 9.66
CA THR A 48 -14.25 -3.71 8.45
C THR A 48 -13.63 -2.34 8.64
N THR A 49 -13.65 -1.76 9.85
CA THR A 49 -13.03 -0.46 10.13
C THR A 49 -11.51 -0.47 9.92
N LYS A 50 -10.86 -1.63 10.12
CA LYS A 50 -9.42 -1.82 9.86
C LYS A 50 -9.10 -1.80 8.37
N LEU A 51 -10.08 -2.05 7.49
CA LEU A 51 -9.92 -1.93 6.03
C LEU A 51 -10.20 -0.51 5.54
N THR A 52 -11.28 0.12 6.00
CA THR A 52 -11.75 1.40 5.43
C THR A 52 -11.11 2.63 6.05
N CYS A 53 -10.68 2.57 7.31
CA CYS A 53 -10.26 3.75 8.07
C CYS A 53 -8.88 3.60 8.74
N GLY A 54 -8.11 2.57 8.39
CA GLY A 54 -6.91 2.24 9.16
C GLY A 54 -5.64 3.01 8.77
N MET A 55 -5.61 3.70 7.62
CA MET A 55 -4.39 4.35 7.13
C MET A 55 -4.08 5.66 7.90
N THR A 56 -2.86 5.76 8.45
CA THR A 56 -2.44 6.92 9.23
C THR A 56 -2.32 8.18 8.36
N GLY A 57 -2.50 9.36 8.96
CA GLY A 57 -2.37 10.64 8.24
C GLY A 57 -1.01 10.83 7.58
N HIS A 58 0.06 10.49 8.29
CA HIS A 58 1.43 10.55 7.75
C HIS A 58 1.62 9.61 6.54
N LEU A 59 1.11 8.38 6.58
CA LEU A 59 1.23 7.46 5.45
C LEU A 59 0.44 7.96 4.22
N ARG A 60 -0.73 8.56 4.42
CA ARG A 60 -1.49 9.22 3.34
C ARG A 60 -0.70 10.37 2.70
N GLN A 61 -0.03 11.17 3.53
CA GLN A 61 0.81 12.25 3.04
C GLN A 61 1.98 11.72 2.20
N GLU A 62 2.72 10.73 2.71
CA GLU A 62 3.82 10.12 1.95
C GLU A 62 3.35 9.53 0.61
N LEU A 63 2.21 8.83 0.57
CA LEU A 63 1.65 8.29 -0.68
C LEU A 63 1.29 9.39 -1.68
N ARG A 64 0.60 10.44 -1.23
CA ARG A 64 0.27 11.61 -2.07
C ARG A 64 1.53 12.26 -2.62
N GLU A 65 2.56 12.39 -1.80
CA GLU A 65 3.81 13.00 -2.20
C GLU A 65 4.60 12.13 -3.20
N LEU A 66 4.47 10.80 -3.13
CA LEU A 66 4.98 9.90 -4.16
C LEU A 66 4.22 10.05 -5.49
N GLU A 67 2.89 10.20 -5.46
CA GLU A 67 2.08 10.46 -6.67
C GLU A 67 2.48 11.78 -7.35
N ILE A 68 2.65 12.85 -6.57
CA ILE A 68 3.12 14.14 -7.14
C ILE A 68 4.54 14.00 -7.72
N LEU A 69 5.42 13.24 -7.05
CA LEU A 69 6.76 13.00 -7.56
C LEU A 69 6.76 12.22 -8.88
N ASP A 70 5.86 11.24 -9.03
CA ASP A 70 5.67 10.49 -10.27
C ASP A 70 5.15 11.39 -11.42
N GLU A 71 4.19 12.26 -11.13
CA GLU A 71 3.68 13.26 -12.07
C GLU A 71 4.77 14.23 -12.52
N ILE A 72 5.55 14.78 -11.58
CA ILE A 72 6.69 15.66 -11.89
C ILE A 72 7.71 14.94 -12.77
N THR A 73 8.00 13.67 -12.47
CA THR A 73 8.93 12.85 -13.25
C THR A 73 8.43 12.64 -14.67
N THR A 74 7.13 12.35 -14.82
CA THR A 74 6.47 12.18 -16.12
C THR A 74 6.55 13.48 -16.94
N LEU A 75 6.15 14.62 -16.36
CA LEU A 75 6.18 15.92 -17.04
C LEU A 75 7.61 16.33 -17.44
N ARG A 76 8.62 15.96 -16.65
CA ARG A 76 10.02 16.22 -16.96
C ARG A 76 10.47 15.42 -18.19
N VAL A 77 10.12 14.14 -18.26
CA VAL A 77 10.44 13.27 -19.41
C VAL A 77 9.72 13.77 -20.67
N GLU A 78 8.48 14.23 -20.54
CA GLU A 78 7.72 14.80 -21.65
C GLU A 78 8.17 16.22 -22.07
N GLY A 79 9.10 16.84 -21.32
CA GLY A 79 9.54 18.21 -21.57
C GLY A 79 8.48 19.29 -21.28
N LYS A 80 7.42 18.93 -20.54
CA LYS A 80 6.30 19.82 -20.18
C LYS A 80 6.42 20.42 -18.77
N LEU A 81 7.45 20.01 -18.01
CA LEU A 81 7.65 20.52 -16.66
C LEU A 81 8.01 22.02 -16.68
N PRO A 82 7.33 22.87 -15.90
CA PRO A 82 7.68 24.29 -15.79
C PRO A 82 9.12 24.50 -15.31
N VAL A 83 9.81 25.49 -15.87
CA VAL A 83 11.21 25.82 -15.54
C VAL A 83 11.39 26.23 -14.07
N SER A 84 10.33 26.72 -13.43
CA SER A 84 10.30 27.06 -12.01
C SER A 84 10.45 25.84 -11.08
N VAL A 85 10.14 24.63 -11.57
CA VAL A 85 10.23 23.38 -10.80
C VAL A 85 11.61 22.75 -11.02
N ALA A 86 12.61 23.24 -10.26
CA ALA A 86 13.99 22.81 -10.34
C ALA A 86 14.42 22.02 -9.10
N GLY A 87 15.06 20.87 -9.29
CA GLY A 87 15.51 20.03 -8.19
C GLY A 87 15.72 18.57 -8.57
N ILE A 88 16.60 17.90 -7.83
CA ILE A 88 16.93 16.47 -7.98
C ILE A 88 16.17 15.63 -6.94
N TYR A 89 16.01 16.14 -5.71
CA TYR A 89 15.43 15.40 -4.59
C TYR A 89 13.99 15.84 -4.32
N ARG A 90 13.18 14.92 -3.81
CA ARG A 90 11.78 15.14 -3.41
C ARG A 90 11.59 16.42 -2.58
N ARG A 91 12.43 16.62 -1.56
CA ARG A 91 12.40 17.81 -0.67
C ARG A 91 12.64 19.16 -1.36
N HIS A 92 13.15 19.16 -2.59
CA HIS A 92 13.36 20.37 -3.37
C HIS A 92 12.22 20.61 -4.36
N LEU A 93 11.37 19.61 -4.59
CA LEU A 93 10.29 19.61 -5.58
C LEU A 93 8.90 19.77 -4.95
N LEU A 94 8.77 19.42 -3.66
CA LEU A 94 7.55 19.49 -2.83
C LEU A 94 7.81 20.40 -1.63
#